data_AF-A0A382EZ80-F1
#
_entry.id   AF-A0A382EZ80-F1
#
_cell.length_a   1.000
_cell.length_b   1.000
_cell.length_c   1.000
_cell.angle_alpha   90.00
_cell.angle_beta   90.00
_cell.angle_gamma   90.00
#
_symmetry.space_group_name_H-M   'P 1'
#
loop_
_entity.id
_entity.type
_entity.pdbx_description
1 polymer ?
#
loop_
_entity_poly.entity_id
_entity_poly.type
_entity_poly.pdbx_seq_one_letter_code
_entity_poly.pdbx_strand_id
1 'polypeptide(L)'
;MIPREILKKIRQIEIRTKRLVTETLAGQYHSAFKGQGLHFEEVREYTPGDEIRSIDWNVTARMNQPFVKVYSEERELTLMLLVDLSGSGFFGSVEQTKREIAAELASVLAFSAIRNNDKVGLILFTDKVEKYVPPRKGRIHVLRVIREILFFEPKHCGTDLNGALEFLGRVVPRKAI
;
A
#
# COMPACT_ATOMS: atom_id res chain seq x y z
N MET A 1 -5.38 7.72 -26.81
CA MET A 1 -3.90 7.72 -26.71
C MET A 1 -3.52 8.62 -25.54
N ILE A 2 -2.69 8.18 -24.59
CA ILE A 2 -2.29 9.02 -23.45
C ILE A 2 -1.30 10.09 -23.98
N PRO A 3 -1.54 11.40 -23.77
CA PRO A 3 -0.63 12.45 -24.23
C PRO A 3 0.80 12.25 -23.70
N ARG A 4 1.82 12.52 -24.54
CA ARG A 4 3.24 12.30 -24.19
C ARG A 4 3.68 13.07 -22.93
N GLU A 5 3.09 14.23 -22.69
CA GLU A 5 3.37 15.05 -21.50
C GLU A 5 2.92 14.36 -20.20
N ILE A 6 1.78 13.65 -20.24
CA ILE A 6 1.26 12.87 -19.11
C ILE A 6 2.25 11.77 -18.73
N LEU A 7 2.71 11.01 -19.73
CA LEU A 7 3.69 9.95 -19.51
C LEU A 7 5.02 10.49 -18.99
N LYS A 8 5.44 11.69 -19.43
CA LYS A 8 6.65 12.35 -18.94
C LYS A 8 6.52 12.75 -17.47
N LYS A 9 5.40 13.36 -17.06
CA LYS A 9 5.12 13.72 -15.66
C LYS A 9 5.07 12.48 -14.76
N ILE A 10 4.32 11.45 -15.16
CA ILE A 10 4.23 10.18 -14.41
C ILE A 10 5.62 9.56 -14.25
N ARG A 11 6.43 9.55 -15.33
CA ARG A 11 7.79 8.99 -15.30
C ARG A 11 8.75 9.82 -14.44
N GLN A 12 8.62 11.14 -14.42
CA GLN A 12 9.41 12.00 -13.53
C GLN A 12 9.10 11.72 -12.06
N ILE A 13 7.81 11.64 -11.70
CA ILE A 13 7.37 11.30 -10.35
C ILE A 13 7.90 9.90 -9.98
N GLU A 14 7.73 8.91 -10.86
CA GLU A 14 8.26 7.56 -10.64
C GLU A 14 9.77 7.55 -10.35
N ILE A 15 10.57 8.29 -11.14
CA ILE A 15 12.03 8.35 -10.95
C ILE A 15 12.39 8.99 -9.61
N ARG A 16 11.79 10.13 -9.26
CA ARG A 16 12.03 10.84 -7.99
C ARG A 16 11.65 9.97 -6.80
N THR A 17 10.45 9.38 -6.85
CA THR A 17 9.94 8.49 -5.83
C THR A 17 10.80 7.24 -5.67
N LYS A 18 11.20 6.58 -6.77
CA LYS A 18 11.98 5.34 -6.70
C LYS A 18 13.31 5.56 -5.97
N ARG A 19 13.96 6.70 -6.19
CA ARG A 19 15.18 7.09 -5.47
C ARG A 19 14.92 7.21 -3.97
N LEU A 20 13.90 7.99 -3.56
CA LEU A 20 13.51 8.18 -2.16
C LEU A 20 13.19 6.85 -1.46
N VAL A 21 12.37 6.00 -2.07
CA VAL A 21 11.99 4.70 -1.49
C VAL A 21 13.19 3.75 -1.37
N THR A 22 14.13 3.82 -2.32
CA THR A 22 15.33 2.97 -2.29
C THR A 22 16.30 3.43 -1.21
N GLU A 23 16.53 4.73 -1.07
CA GLU A 23 17.47 5.32 -0.11
C GLU A 23 16.95 5.29 1.35
N THR A 24 15.63 5.45 1.57
CA THR A 24 15.07 5.63 2.92
C THR A 24 14.44 4.37 3.53
N LEU A 25 13.91 3.44 2.71
CA LEU A 25 13.08 2.32 3.20
C LEU A 25 13.72 0.93 2.97
N ALA A 26 14.96 0.87 2.49
CA ALA A 26 15.69 -0.39 2.41
C ALA A 26 16.10 -0.88 3.81
N GLY A 27 15.31 -1.80 4.38
CA GLY A 27 15.71 -2.60 5.54
C GLY A 27 14.87 -2.43 6.82
N GLN A 28 13.95 -1.46 6.90
CA GLN A 28 13.23 -1.16 8.15
C GLN A 28 11.86 -1.84 8.32
N TYR A 29 11.33 -2.50 7.29
CA TYR A 29 9.94 -3.02 7.28
C TYR A 29 9.81 -4.55 7.42
N HIS A 30 10.91 -5.29 7.59
CA HIS A 30 10.87 -6.76 7.62
C HIS A 30 10.58 -7.38 9.00
N SER A 31 10.45 -6.64 10.10
CA SER A 31 10.58 -7.29 11.42
C SER A 31 9.82 -6.68 12.61
N ALA A 32 8.55 -6.34 12.49
CA ALA A 32 7.79 -5.88 13.67
C ALA A 32 6.87 -6.93 14.33
N PHE A 33 6.47 -8.02 13.64
CA PHE A 33 5.47 -8.95 14.20
C PHE A 33 5.71 -10.41 13.77
N LYS A 34 6.17 -11.25 14.71
CA LYS A 34 6.12 -12.71 14.60
C LYS A 34 4.73 -13.19 15.03
N GLY A 35 3.85 -13.45 14.07
CA GLY A 35 2.52 -14.05 14.29
C GLY A 35 2.47 -15.50 13.83
N GLN A 36 1.47 -16.27 14.28
CA GLN A 36 1.17 -17.61 13.76
C GLN A 36 0.72 -17.51 12.30
N GLY A 37 1.67 -17.63 11.37
CA GLY A 37 1.40 -17.54 9.94
C GLY A 37 0.95 -18.83 9.27
N LEU A 38 0.52 -18.72 8.02
CA LEU A 38 0.16 -19.86 7.14
C LEU A 38 1.36 -20.37 6.32
N HIS A 39 2.49 -19.65 6.34
CA HIS A 39 3.68 -19.96 5.53
C HIS A 39 4.77 -20.58 6.40
N PHE A 40 5.25 -21.77 6.06
CA PHE A 40 6.38 -22.40 6.75
C PHE A 40 7.65 -21.57 6.51
N GLU A 41 8.30 -21.14 7.59
CA GLU A 41 9.54 -20.38 7.54
C GLU A 41 10.74 -21.31 7.74
N GLU A 42 10.79 -21.97 8.89
CA GLU A 42 11.88 -22.89 9.25
C GLU A 42 11.46 -23.88 10.34
N VAL A 43 12.31 -24.86 10.61
CA VAL A 43 12.23 -25.70 11.81
C VAL A 43 13.36 -25.27 12.76
N ARG A 44 13.01 -25.02 14.02
CA ARG A 44 14.01 -24.75 15.07
C ARG A 44 13.83 -25.65 16.28
N GLU A 45 14.86 -25.76 17.10
CA GLU A 45 14.78 -26.49 18.37
C GLU A 45 13.76 -25.84 19.32
N TYR A 46 13.02 -26.68 20.03
CA TYR A 46 12.01 -26.27 21.01
C TYR A 46 12.65 -25.55 22.19
N THR A 47 12.04 -24.45 22.61
CA THR A 47 12.40 -23.71 23.82
C THR A 47 11.21 -23.72 24.79
N PRO A 48 11.43 -23.82 26.11
CA PRO A 48 10.34 -23.72 27.09
C PRO A 48 9.52 -22.44 26.88
N GLY A 49 8.21 -22.61 26.65
CA GLY A 49 7.29 -21.52 26.31
C GLY A 49 6.72 -21.62 24.89
N ASP A 50 7.30 -22.47 24.04
CA ASP A 50 6.77 -22.75 22.72
C ASP A 50 5.47 -23.56 22.77
N GLU A 51 4.60 -23.33 21.79
CA GLU A 51 3.32 -24.04 21.71
C GLU A 51 3.53 -25.51 21.32
N ILE A 52 3.08 -26.44 22.16
CA ILE A 52 3.24 -27.90 21.96
C ILE A 52 2.64 -28.38 20.64
N ARG A 53 1.57 -27.73 20.16
CA ARG A 53 0.93 -28.07 18.86
C ARG A 53 1.79 -27.75 17.64
N SER A 54 2.79 -26.89 17.80
CA SER A 54 3.71 -26.51 16.72
C SER A 54 4.86 -27.52 16.53
N ILE A 55 4.96 -28.55 17.39
CA ILE A 55 6.03 -29.56 17.32
C ILE A 55 5.96 -30.34 16.00
N ASP A 56 7.09 -30.40 15.31
CA ASP A 56 7.31 -31.31 14.18
C ASP A 56 7.78 -32.66 14.70
N TRP A 57 6.85 -33.62 14.83
CA TRP A 57 7.16 -34.96 15.30
C TRP A 57 8.09 -35.74 14.36
N ASN A 58 8.10 -35.44 13.05
CA ASN A 58 8.96 -36.13 12.09
C ASN A 58 10.42 -35.70 12.24
N VAL A 59 10.67 -34.40 12.37
CA VAL A 59 12.02 -33.87 12.62
C VAL A 59 12.49 -34.26 14.01
N THR A 60 11.61 -34.15 15.01
CA THR A 60 11.89 -34.57 16.39
C THR A 60 12.33 -36.04 16.47
N ALA A 61 11.64 -36.94 15.77
CA ALA A 61 11.99 -38.36 15.73
C ALA A 61 13.35 -38.64 15.06
N ARG A 62 13.79 -37.80 14.11
CA ARG A 62 15.09 -37.96 13.41
C ARG A 62 16.26 -37.37 14.20
N MET A 63 16.02 -36.25 14.88
CA MET A 63 17.06 -35.51 15.61
C MET A 63 17.17 -35.93 17.09
N ASN A 64 16.22 -36.72 17.58
CA ASN A 64 16.11 -37.18 18.97
C ASN A 64 16.05 -36.03 20.00
N GLN A 65 15.58 -34.87 19.56
CA GLN A 65 15.41 -33.63 20.33
C GLN A 65 14.13 -32.93 19.81
N PRO A 66 13.35 -32.20 20.63
CA PRO A 66 12.10 -31.61 20.17
C PRO A 66 12.33 -30.41 19.26
N PHE A 67 11.64 -30.38 18.12
CA PHE A 67 11.69 -29.29 17.14
C PHE A 67 10.29 -28.72 16.88
N VAL A 68 10.20 -27.41 16.67
CA VAL A 68 8.95 -26.69 16.37
C VAL A 68 8.98 -26.07 14.98
N LYS A 69 7.84 -26.09 14.30
CA LYS A 69 7.64 -25.38 13.04
C LYS A 69 7.40 -23.91 13.33
N VAL A 70 8.25 -23.05 12.77
CA VAL A 70 8.03 -21.61 12.75
C VAL A 70 7.29 -21.28 11.47
N TYR A 71 6.17 -20.58 11.61
CA TYR A 71 5.42 -20.08 10.49
C TYR A 71 5.50 -18.56 10.45
N SER A 72 5.83 -18.00 9.28
CA SER A 72 5.78 -16.56 9.04
C SER A 72 4.41 -16.19 8.47
N GLU A 73 3.85 -15.08 8.97
CA GLU A 73 2.61 -14.53 8.45
C GLU A 73 2.95 -13.47 7.39
N GLU A 74 2.93 -13.85 6.10
CA GLU A 74 2.95 -12.85 5.03
C GLU A 74 1.56 -12.20 4.96
N ARG A 75 1.38 -11.09 5.69
CA ARG A 75 0.16 -10.28 5.59
C ARG A 75 0.28 -9.35 4.39
N GLU A 76 -0.53 -9.60 3.39
CA GLU A 76 -0.80 -8.62 2.33
C GLU A 76 -1.61 -7.46 2.93
N LEU A 77 -0.99 -6.29 3.08
CA LEU A 77 -1.70 -5.07 3.47
C LEU A 77 -2.40 -4.45 2.26
N THR A 78 -3.41 -3.64 2.54
CA THR A 78 -4.09 -2.83 1.53
C THR A 78 -3.92 -1.37 1.90
N LEU A 79 -3.16 -0.63 1.09
CA LEU A 79 -3.03 0.82 1.17
C LEU A 79 -4.20 1.47 0.42
N MET A 80 -5.02 2.25 1.13
CA MET A 80 -6.10 3.02 0.52
C MET A 80 -5.77 4.50 0.49
N LEU A 81 -5.56 5.04 -0.71
CA LEU A 81 -5.32 6.47 -0.89
C LEU A 81 -6.64 7.20 -1.02
N LEU A 82 -6.96 8.10 -0.10
CA LEU A 82 -8.08 9.03 -0.22
C LEU A 82 -7.51 10.38 -0.59
N VAL A 83 -7.89 10.91 -1.75
CA VAL A 83 -7.37 12.20 -2.25
C VAL A 83 -8.52 13.17 -2.46
N ASP A 84 -8.46 14.28 -1.74
CA ASP A 84 -9.37 15.41 -1.91
C ASP A 84 -9.02 16.14 -3.22
N LEU A 85 -10.01 16.25 -4.11
CA LEU A 85 -9.96 16.99 -5.36
C LEU A 85 -10.93 18.19 -5.38
N SER A 86 -11.30 18.69 -4.20
CA SER A 86 -12.04 19.94 -4.04
C SER A 86 -11.37 21.12 -4.76
N GLY A 87 -12.09 22.23 -4.90
CA GLY A 87 -11.59 23.43 -5.57
C GLY A 87 -10.28 23.96 -4.99
N SER A 88 -9.98 23.64 -3.73
CA SER A 88 -8.71 23.98 -3.07
C SER A 88 -7.49 23.27 -3.69
N GLY A 89 -7.67 22.15 -4.38
CA GLY A 89 -6.60 21.36 -5.01
C GLY A 89 -5.95 22.02 -6.21
N PHE A 90 -6.66 22.96 -6.87
CA PHE A 90 -6.14 23.78 -7.96
C PHE A 90 -5.32 24.98 -7.47
N PHE A 91 -5.35 25.27 -6.17
CA PHE A 91 -4.50 26.30 -5.55
C PHE A 91 -3.07 25.77 -5.38
N GLY A 92 -2.06 26.57 -5.71
CA GLY A 92 -0.65 26.17 -5.65
C GLY A 92 0.29 27.36 -5.82
N SER A 93 1.57 27.15 -5.49
CA SER A 93 2.63 28.12 -5.80
C SER A 93 2.89 28.13 -7.32
N VAL A 94 3.66 29.12 -7.79
CA VAL A 94 3.95 29.37 -9.23
C VAL A 94 4.47 28.12 -9.98
N GLU A 95 5.03 27.14 -9.27
CA GLU A 95 5.67 25.95 -9.86
C GLU A 95 4.86 24.65 -9.77
N GLN A 96 4.00 24.46 -8.75
CA GLN A 96 3.26 23.20 -8.55
C GLN A 96 1.91 23.39 -7.87
N THR A 97 0.92 22.63 -8.31
CA THR A 97 -0.41 22.56 -7.68
C THR A 97 -0.41 21.63 -6.46
N LYS A 98 -1.28 21.87 -5.47
CA LYS A 98 -1.50 20.92 -4.36
C LYS A 98 -1.81 19.51 -4.85
N ARG A 99 -2.54 19.42 -5.97
CA ARG A 99 -2.83 18.17 -6.66
C ARG A 99 -1.59 17.42 -7.15
N GLU A 100 -0.61 18.13 -7.71
CA GLU A 100 0.66 17.53 -8.15
C GLU A 100 1.48 17.02 -6.95
N ILE A 101 1.49 17.77 -5.85
CA ILE A 101 2.13 17.34 -4.60
C ILE A 101 1.43 16.10 -4.03
N ALA A 102 0.09 16.08 -4.01
CA ALA A 102 -0.69 14.92 -3.57
C ALA A 102 -0.38 13.69 -4.44
N ALA A 103 -0.23 13.85 -5.74
CA ALA A 103 0.17 12.77 -6.65
C ALA A 103 1.59 12.27 -6.37
N GLU A 104 2.54 13.15 -6.08
CA GLU A 104 3.91 12.78 -5.74
C GLU A 104 3.97 12.00 -4.41
N LEU A 105 3.27 12.48 -3.37
CA LEU A 105 3.16 11.78 -2.09
C LEU A 105 2.47 10.41 -2.25
N ALA A 106 1.34 10.37 -2.95
CA ALA A 106 0.63 9.13 -3.27
C ALA A 106 1.52 8.14 -4.02
N SER A 107 2.37 8.63 -4.92
CA SER A 107 3.33 7.79 -5.65
C SER A 107 4.35 7.18 -4.70
N VAL A 108 4.92 7.97 -3.76
CA VAL A 108 5.88 7.47 -2.76
C VAL A 108 5.28 6.34 -1.93
N LEU A 109 4.07 6.53 -1.42
CA LEU A 109 3.37 5.51 -0.64
C LEU A 109 3.02 4.28 -1.48
N ALA A 110 2.49 4.47 -2.69
CA ALA A 110 2.09 3.37 -3.56
C ALA A 110 3.27 2.53 -4.06
N PHE A 111 4.39 3.17 -4.43
CA PHE A 111 5.61 2.47 -4.85
C PHE A 111 6.29 1.74 -3.68
N SER A 112 6.20 2.29 -2.46
CA SER A 112 6.63 1.60 -1.24
C SER A 112 5.77 0.36 -0.98
N ALA A 113 4.44 0.49 -1.02
CA ALA A 113 3.49 -0.59 -0.80
C ALA A 113 3.72 -1.76 -1.78
N ILE A 114 3.86 -1.51 -3.08
CA ILE A 114 4.09 -2.61 -4.04
C ILE A 114 5.46 -3.28 -3.89
N ARG A 115 6.46 -2.63 -3.27
CA ARG A 115 7.75 -3.26 -2.96
C ARG A 115 7.59 -4.35 -1.91
N ASN A 116 6.63 -4.15 -0.99
CA ASN A 116 6.23 -5.13 0.02
C ASN A 116 5.11 -6.06 -0.47
N ASN A 117 4.82 -6.07 -1.79
CA ASN A 117 3.76 -6.89 -2.37
C ASN A 117 2.35 -6.57 -1.82
N ASP A 118 2.13 -5.34 -1.36
CA ASP A 118 0.82 -4.88 -0.86
C ASP A 118 -0.11 -4.43 -2.02
N LYS A 119 -1.41 -4.41 -1.74
CA LYS A 119 -2.42 -3.84 -2.65
C LYS A 119 -2.51 -2.33 -2.48
N VAL A 120 -2.73 -1.61 -3.58
CA VAL A 120 -2.98 -0.17 -3.55
C VAL A 120 -4.34 0.13 -4.17
N GLY A 121 -5.20 0.85 -3.46
CA GLY A 121 -6.47 1.38 -3.96
C GLY A 121 -6.52 2.90 -3.89
N LEU A 122 -7.53 3.49 -4.53
CA LEU A 122 -7.70 4.94 -4.59
C LEU A 122 -9.18 5.31 -4.48
N ILE A 123 -9.48 6.33 -3.68
CA ILE A 123 -10.75 7.05 -3.65
C ILE A 123 -10.45 8.52 -3.94
N LEU A 124 -11.05 9.05 -4.99
CA LEU A 124 -11.07 10.48 -5.28
C LEU A 124 -12.40 11.03 -4.79
N PHE A 125 -12.35 12.12 -4.02
CA PHE A 125 -13.55 12.72 -3.46
C PHE A 125 -13.50 14.25 -3.49
N THR A 126 -14.68 14.83 -3.44
CA THR A 126 -14.99 16.26 -3.27
C THR A 126 -15.98 16.34 -2.11
N ASP A 127 -17.10 17.04 -2.24
CA ASP A 127 -18.34 16.89 -1.48
C ASP A 127 -19.03 15.52 -1.68
N LYS A 128 -18.51 14.69 -2.58
CA LYS A 128 -18.96 13.30 -2.78
C LYS A 128 -17.82 12.42 -3.26
N VAL A 129 -18.04 11.11 -3.27
CA VAL A 129 -17.12 10.18 -3.91
C VAL A 129 -17.23 10.31 -5.43
N GLU A 130 -16.15 10.78 -6.05
CA GLU A 130 -16.08 11.00 -7.50
C GLU A 130 -15.57 9.76 -8.23
N LYS A 131 -14.62 9.03 -7.63
CA LYS A 131 -14.07 7.81 -8.23
C LYS A 131 -13.52 6.83 -7.21
N TYR A 132 -13.77 5.56 -7.46
CA TYR A 132 -13.17 4.45 -6.72
C TYR A 132 -12.36 3.55 -7.67
N VAL A 133 -11.13 3.27 -7.28
CA VAL A 133 -10.25 2.30 -7.93
C VAL A 133 -9.96 1.18 -6.93
N PRO A 134 -10.47 -0.04 -7.17
CA PRO A 134 -10.28 -1.16 -6.26
C PRO A 134 -8.80 -1.49 -6.02
N PRO A 135 -8.43 -1.95 -4.81
CA PRO A 135 -7.07 -2.33 -4.50
C PRO A 135 -6.54 -3.45 -5.40
N ARG A 136 -5.41 -3.23 -6.04
CA ARG A 136 -4.69 -4.25 -6.82
C ARG A 136 -3.19 -4.10 -6.65
N LYS A 137 -2.46 -5.17 -6.98
CA LYS A 137 -1.00 -5.17 -7.01
C LYS A 137 -0.47 -4.74 -8.37
N GLY A 138 0.82 -4.45 -8.38
CA GLY A 138 1.61 -4.34 -9.60
C GLY A 138 1.82 -2.91 -10.08
N ARG A 139 2.97 -2.72 -10.72
CA ARG A 139 3.45 -1.41 -11.19
C ARG A 139 2.47 -0.70 -12.13
N ILE A 140 1.85 -1.44 -13.05
CA ILE A 140 0.86 -0.89 -14.00
C ILE A 140 -0.33 -0.27 -13.25
N HIS A 141 -0.76 -0.91 -12.17
CA HIS A 141 -1.87 -0.42 -11.36
C HIS A 141 -1.50 0.86 -10.60
N VAL A 142 -0.30 0.93 -10.02
CA VAL A 142 0.20 2.15 -9.38
C VAL A 142 0.28 3.32 -10.36
N LEU A 143 0.80 3.10 -11.56
CA LEU A 143 0.84 4.13 -12.62
C LEU A 143 -0.57 4.59 -13.01
N ARG A 144 -1.55 3.69 -13.00
CA ARG A 144 -2.97 4.03 -13.20
C ARG A 144 -3.47 4.92 -12.05
N VAL A 145 -3.24 4.56 -10.79
CA VAL A 145 -3.64 5.34 -9.62
C VAL A 145 -3.09 6.77 -9.69
N ILE A 146 -1.80 6.93 -10.00
CA ILE A 146 -1.15 8.24 -10.12
C ILE A 146 -1.77 9.06 -11.26
N ARG A 147 -2.07 8.41 -12.40
CA ARG A 147 -2.76 9.07 -13.52
C ARG A 147 -4.13 9.59 -13.11
N GLU A 148 -4.90 8.81 -12.36
CA GLU A 148 -6.22 9.24 -11.88
C GLU A 148 -6.08 10.46 -10.97
N ILE A 149 -5.13 10.45 -10.03
CA ILE A 149 -4.90 11.61 -9.16
C ILE A 149 -4.53 12.86 -9.97
N LEU A 150 -3.72 12.75 -11.01
CA LEU A 150 -3.24 13.92 -11.78
C LEU A 150 -4.25 14.47 -12.79
N PHE A 151 -5.07 13.61 -13.43
CA PHE A 151 -5.85 13.99 -14.61
C PHE A 151 -7.35 13.77 -14.50
N PHE A 152 -7.84 13.23 -13.38
CA PHE A 152 -9.28 13.16 -13.15
C PHE A 152 -9.89 14.57 -13.04
N GLU A 153 -10.95 14.85 -13.79
CA GLU A 153 -11.66 16.13 -13.68
C GLU A 153 -12.81 15.97 -12.68
N PRO A 154 -12.75 16.62 -11.50
CA PRO A 154 -13.84 16.56 -10.54
C PRO A 154 -15.08 17.28 -11.12
N LYS A 155 -16.26 16.75 -10.83
CA LYS A 155 -17.53 17.35 -11.24
C LYS A 155 -18.02 18.40 -10.24
N HIS A 156 -17.49 18.35 -9.03
CA HIS A 156 -17.85 19.21 -7.92
C HIS A 156 -16.61 19.89 -7.32
N CYS A 157 -16.84 20.94 -6.56
CA CYS A 157 -15.78 21.78 -6.00
C CYS A 157 -15.75 21.77 -4.47
N GLY A 158 -16.75 21.18 -3.82
CA GLY A 158 -16.85 21.09 -2.36
C GLY A 158 -15.97 20.00 -1.76
N THR A 159 -16.05 19.84 -0.44
CA THR A 159 -15.31 18.81 0.32
C THR A 159 -16.22 18.21 1.38
N ASP A 160 -16.38 16.88 1.36
CA ASP A 160 -17.04 16.08 2.40
C ASP A 160 -16.17 14.88 2.75
N LEU A 161 -15.37 15.05 3.81
CA LEU A 161 -14.52 13.99 4.33
C LEU A 161 -15.34 12.84 4.93
N ASN A 162 -16.50 13.14 5.55
CA ASN A 162 -17.31 12.14 6.22
C ASN A 162 -17.90 11.17 5.20
N GLY A 163 -18.48 11.68 4.12
CA GLY A 163 -18.97 10.85 3.02
C GLY A 163 -17.89 9.97 2.40
N ALA A 164 -16.66 10.47 2.27
CA ALA A 164 -15.52 9.69 1.79
C ALA A 164 -15.11 8.57 2.75
N LEU A 165 -15.07 8.84 4.06
CA LEU A 165 -14.74 7.86 5.10
C LEU A 165 -15.83 6.81 5.29
N GLU A 166 -17.11 7.19 5.21
CA GLU A 166 -18.22 6.24 5.20
C GLU A 166 -18.16 5.30 4.01
N PHE A 167 -17.86 5.83 2.83
CA PHE A 167 -17.68 5.01 1.63
C PHE A 167 -16.49 4.07 1.78
N LEU A 168 -15.36 4.55 2.32
CA LEU A 168 -14.19 3.71 2.64
C LEU A 168 -14.58 2.53 3.53
N GLY A 169 -15.32 2.80 4.62
CA GLY A 169 -15.78 1.77 5.56
C GLY A 169 -16.68 0.71 4.91
N ARG A 170 -17.37 1.03 3.81
CA ARG A 170 -18.20 0.07 3.06
C ARG A 170 -17.42 -0.76 2.06
N VAL A 171 -16.39 -0.19 1.41
CA VAL A 171 -15.70 -0.83 0.26
C VAL A 171 -14.40 -1.54 0.63
N VAL A 172 -13.89 -1.34 1.84
CA VAL A 172 -12.58 -1.84 2.26
C VAL A 172 -12.73 -3.01 3.24
N PRO A 173 -12.00 -4.12 3.06
CA PRO A 173 -11.97 -5.20 4.05
C PRO A 173 -11.32 -4.72 5.35
N ARG A 174 -11.71 -5.31 6.50
CA ARG A 174 -11.34 -4.90 7.89
C ARG A 174 -9.84 -4.62 8.19
N LYS A 175 -8.91 -4.87 7.27
CA LYS A 175 -7.47 -4.67 7.43
C LYS A 175 -6.90 -3.83 6.28
N ALA A 176 -7.10 -2.51 6.34
CA ALA A 176 -6.45 -1.55 5.44
C ALA A 176 -5.82 -0.42 6.24
N ILE A 177 -4.78 0.18 5.65
CA ILE A 177 -4.05 1.34 6.17
C ILE A 177 -4.26 2.50 5.20
#